data_AF-A0A562XME9-F1
#
_entry.id   AF-A0A562XME9-F1
#
_cell.length_a   1.000
_cell.length_b   1.000
_cell.length_c   1.000
_cell.angle_alpha   90.00
_cell.angle_beta   90.00
_cell.angle_gamma   90.00
#
_symmetry.space_group_name_H-M   'P 1'
#
loop_
_entity.id
_entity.type
_entity.pdbx_description
1 polymer ?
#
loop_
_entity_poly.entity_id
_entity_poly.type
_entity_poly.pdbx_seq_one_letter_code
_entity_poly.pdbx_strand_id
1 'polypeptide(L)' 'MENTNRSVFSLSGVTGMLIATVLLLSILGVLTYLGIVSQQDVMQKPYKLVNPTSVQMKSSMTQEAEVMVVKE' A
#
# COMPACT_ATOMS: atom_id res chain seq x y z
N MET A 1 4.05 -45.75 -27.69
CA MET A 1 3.76 -44.89 -26.52
C MET A 1 2.82 -43.79 -26.98
N GLU A 2 1.56 -43.82 -26.56
CA GLU A 2 0.57 -42.81 -26.92
C GLU A 2 0.58 -41.70 -25.86
N ASN A 3 0.89 -40.47 -26.27
CA ASN A 3 0.95 -39.30 -25.40
C ASN A 3 -0.48 -38.88 -25.05
N THR A 4 -1.03 -39.54 -24.05
CA THR A 4 -2.40 -39.33 -23.59
C THR A 4 -2.38 -38.23 -22.53
N ASN A 5 -2.67 -37.00 -22.97
CA ASN A 5 -3.05 -35.85 -22.13
C ASN A 5 -1.97 -35.30 -21.18
N ARG A 6 -0.89 -34.71 -21.73
CA ARG A 6 -0.13 -33.66 -21.02
C ARG A 6 -0.65 -32.27 -21.37
N SER A 7 -1.93 -32.02 -21.11
CA SER A 7 -2.46 -30.66 -21.12
C SER A 7 -2.61 -30.21 -19.69
N VAL A 8 -1.68 -29.36 -19.21
CA VAL A 8 -1.79 -28.75 -17.88
C VAL A 8 -2.96 -27.74 -17.83
N PHE A 9 -3.55 -27.40 -18.99
CA PHE A 9 -4.77 -26.60 -19.14
C PHE A 9 -5.56 -27.01 -20.39
N SER A 10 -6.44 -28.01 -20.32
CA SER A 10 -7.30 -28.38 -21.45
C SER A 10 -8.52 -27.44 -21.61
N LEU A 11 -8.28 -26.32 -22.32
CA LEU A 11 -9.13 -25.70 -23.37
C LEU A 11 -8.21 -25.14 -24.49
N SER A 12 -7.27 -25.97 -24.97
CA SER A 12 -6.36 -25.73 -26.12
C SER A 12 -5.40 -24.52 -25.99
N GLY A 13 -4.33 -24.68 -25.20
CA GLY A 13 -3.09 -23.89 -25.36
C GLY A 13 -3.23 -22.39 -25.07
N VAL A 14 -2.91 -21.54 -26.06
CA VAL A 14 -2.88 -20.06 -25.94
C VAL A 14 -4.21 -19.50 -25.45
N THR A 15 -5.34 -20.09 -25.84
CA THR A 15 -6.67 -19.63 -25.39
C THR A 15 -6.84 -19.78 -23.88
N GLY A 16 -6.39 -20.90 -23.31
CA GLY A 16 -6.40 -21.11 -21.85
C GLY A 16 -5.48 -20.14 -21.11
N MET A 17 -4.31 -19.84 -21.69
CA MET A 17 -3.41 -18.82 -21.18
C MET A 17 -4.07 -17.43 -21.16
N LEU A 18 -4.72 -17.02 -22.26
CA LEU A 18 -5.38 -15.72 -22.35
C LEU A 18 -6.55 -15.57 -21.36
N ILE A 19 -7.33 -16.63 -21.17
CA ILE A 19 -8.40 -16.62 -20.15
C ILE A 19 -7.79 -16.45 -18.76
N ALA A 20 -6.73 -17.19 -18.45
CA ALA A 20 -6.06 -17.08 -17.15
C ALA A 20 -5.43 -15.70 -16.93
N THR A 21 -4.80 -15.09 -17.95
CA THR A 21 -4.19 -13.76 -17.80
C THR A 21 -5.25 -12.67 -17.62
N VAL A 22 -6.36 -12.72 -18.37
CA VAL A 22 -7.48 -11.80 -18.18
C VAL A 22 -8.07 -11.95 -16.78
N LEU A 23 -8.23 -13.19 -16.31
CA LEU A 23 -8.72 -13.43 -14.94
C LEU A 23 -7.78 -12.83 -13.90
N LEU A 24 -6.47 -13.07 -14.00
CA LEU A 24 -5.48 -12.50 -13.07
C LEU A 24 -5.44 -10.97 -13.14
N LEU A 25 -5.51 -10.38 -14.32
CA LEU A 25 -5.55 -8.92 -14.49
C LEU A 25 -6.84 -8.32 -13.94
N SER A 26 -7.98 -9.01 -14.08
CA SER A 26 -9.25 -8.57 -13.51
C SER A 26 -9.19 -8.52 -11.99
N ILE A 27 -8.64 -9.58 -11.36
CA ILE A 27 -8.46 -9.65 -9.91
C ILE A 27 -7.49 -8.56 -9.45
N LEU A 28 -6.35 -8.40 -10.14
CA LEU A 28 -5.37 -7.36 -9.84
C LEU A 28 -5.99 -5.96 -9.94
N GLY A 29 -6.73 -5.66 -11.01
CA GLY A 29 -7.39 -4.37 -11.21
C GLY A 29 -8.41 -4.05 -10.13
N VAL A 30 -9.27 -5.02 -9.79
CA VAL A 30 -10.27 -4.87 -8.71
C VAL A 30 -9.58 -4.64 -7.37
N LEU A 31 -8.59 -5.45 -7.00
CA LEU A 31 -7.89 -5.29 -5.73
C LEU A 31 -7.12 -3.97 -5.65
N THR A 32 -6.54 -3.52 -6.76
CA THR A 32 -5.84 -2.22 -6.85
C THR A 32 -6.82 -1.07 -6.65
N TYR A 33 -7.98 -1.11 -7.31
CA TYR A 33 -9.01 -0.08 -7.13
C TYR A 33 -9.51 -0.01 -5.68
N LEU A 34 -9.86 -1.16 -5.09
CA LEU A 34 -10.28 -1.24 -3.69
C LEU A 34 -9.19 -0.75 -2.74
N GLY A 35 -7.93 -1.09 -3.02
CA GLY A 35 -6.77 -0.62 -2.25
C GLY A 35 -6.62 0.90 -2.29
N ILE A 36 -6.76 1.53 -3.47
CA ILE A 36 -6.70 2.98 -3.62
C ILE A 36 -7.83 3.65 -2.84
N VAL A 37 -9.07 3.15 -2.96
CA VAL A 37 -10.22 3.69 -2.21
C VAL A 37 -10.01 3.58 -0.70
N SER A 38 -9.50 2.45 -0.21
CA SER A 38 -9.18 2.29 1.22
C SER A 38 -8.08 3.25 1.67
N GLN A 39 -7.07 3.50 0.85
CA GLN A 39 -6.00 4.46 1.16
C GLN A 39 -6.54 5.89 1.19
N GLN A 40 -7.45 6.25 0.29
CA GLN A 40 -8.13 7.55 0.26
C GLN A 40 -8.98 7.79 1.52
N ASP A 41 -9.68 6.76 2.00
CA ASP A 41 -10.47 6.87 3.23
C ASP A 41 -9.58 7.06 4.48
N VAL A 42 -8.39 6.45 4.52
CA VAL A 42 -7.46 6.60 5.64
C VAL A 42 -6.72 7.94 5.61
N MET A 43 -6.29 8.43 4.44
CA MET A 43 -5.57 9.71 4.35
C MET A 43 -6.42 10.92 4.75
N GLN A 44 -7.75 10.82 4.63
CA GLN A 44 -8.68 11.88 5.02
C GLN A 44 -8.94 11.92 6.53
N LYS A 45 -8.52 10.90 7.29
CA LYS A 45 -8.76 10.84 8.73
C LYS A 45 -7.66 11.59 9.47
N PRO A 46 -7.95 12.73 10.12
CA PRO A 46 -6.96 13.41 10.94
C PRO A 46 -6.55 12.52 12.11
N TYR A 47 -5.26 12.46 12.41
CA TYR A 47 -4.76 11.77 13.61
C TYR A 47 -5.35 12.45 14.84
N LYS A 48 -6.14 11.72 15.63
CA LYS A 48 -6.70 12.21 16.89
C LYS A 48 -5.67 12.01 18.00
N LEU A 49 -5.15 13.10 18.55
CA LEU A 49 -4.37 13.07 19.78
C LEU A 49 -5.33 12.82 20.96
N VAL A 50 -5.42 11.57 21.41
CA VAL A 50 -6.27 11.19 22.55
C VAL A 50 -5.74 11.78 23.86
N ASN A 51 -4.42 12.00 23.97
CA ASN A 51 -3.78 12.56 25.15
C ASN A 51 -2.62 13.50 24.76
N PRO A 52 -2.90 14.79 24.48
CA PRO A 52 -1.84 15.73 24.06
C PRO A 52 -0.79 15.94 25.17
N THR A 53 -1.15 15.76 26.44
CA THR A 53 -0.25 15.92 27.59
C THR A 53 0.81 14.80 27.70
N SER A 54 0.60 13.65 27.06
CA SER A 54 1.60 12.57 27.01
C SER A 54 2.59 12.70 25.84
N VAL A 55 2.37 13.66 24.93
CA VAL A 55 3.27 13.93 23.82
C VAL A 55 4.46 14.72 24.36
N GLN A 56 5.58 14.04 24.61
CA GLN A 56 6.79 14.69 25.09
C GLN A 56 7.39 15.56 23.98
N MET A 57 7.62 16.84 24.28
CA MET A 57 8.37 17.74 23.42
C MET A 57 9.84 17.30 23.43
N LYS A 58 10.35 16.80 22.30
CA LYS A 58 11.75 16.37 22.16
C LYS A 58 12.74 17.51 21.90
N SER A 59 12.31 18.77 21.95
CA SER A 59 13.24 19.88 21.92
C SER A 59 13.86 20.07 23.30
N SER A 60 15.19 20.08 23.34
CA SER A 60 15.92 20.51 24.53
C SER A 60 15.86 22.03 24.57
N MET A 61 15.07 22.58 25.49
CA MET A 61 14.98 24.03 25.75
C MET A 61 16.38 24.66 25.95
N THR A 62 17.33 23.89 26.47
CA THR A 62 18.72 24.30 26.69
C THR A 62 19.49 24.51 25.37
N GLN A 63 19.24 23.71 24.34
CA GLN A 63 19.89 23.85 23.02
C GLN A 63 19.28 24.99 22.19
N GLU A 64 17.98 25.22 22.31
CA GLU A 64 17.29 26.32 21.61
C GLU A 64 17.72 27.70 22.13
N ALA A 65 18.02 27.81 23.43
CA ALA A 65 18.53 29.06 24.04
C ALA A 65 19.99 29.39 23.65
N GLU A 66 20.83 28.37 23.41
CA GLU A 66 22.22 28.56 22.98
C GLU A 66 22.31 29.06 21.52
N VAL A 67 21.38 28.64 20.66
CA VAL A 67 21.37 29.03 19.23
C VAL A 67 20.60 30.34 18.99
N MET A 68 19.71 30.75 19.92
CA MET A 68 18.96 32.01 19.84
C MET A 68 19.68 33.24 20.44
N VAL A 69 21.02 33.26 20.49
CA VAL A 69 21.74 34.51 20.79
C VAL A 69 21.51 35.47 19.61
N VAL A 70 20.59 36.43 19.81
CA VAL A 70 20.39 37.56 18.90
C VAL A 70 21.70 38.32 18.85
N LYS A 71 22.34 38.31 17.67
CA LYS A 71 23.58 39.04 17.43
C LYS A 71 23.28 40.54 17.58
N GLU A 72 23.81 41.16 18.63
CA GLU A 72 23.85 42.63 18.79
C GLU A 72 24.67 43.29 17.67
#